data_AF-A0A7R9NVR6-F1
#
_entry.id   AF-A0A7R9NVR6-F1
#
_cell.length_a   1.000
_cell.length_b   1.000
_cell.length_c   1.000
_cell.angle_alpha   90.00
_cell.angle_beta   90.00
_cell.angle_gamma   90.00
#
_symmetry.space_group_name_H-M   'P 1'
#
loop_
_entity.id
_entity.type
_entity.pdbx_description
1 polymer ?
#
loop_
_entity_poly.entity_id
_entity_poly.type
_entity_poly.pdbx_seq_one_letter_code
_entity_poly.pdbx_strand_id
1 'polypeptide(L)'
;MMAPSCLLLLLCSPFCCAGLFGRPHIIFIIADDLGWNDVSFHGSDQIPTPNIDALAFNGVVLNSHYSQSTCTASRAALMTGRYPVHLGESNRGLVAWGAPSRLARDPHAPLLDPPPVQQ
;
A
#
# COMPACT_ATOMS: atom_id res chain seq x y z
N MET A 1 -60.11 -38.40 -7.98
CA MET A 1 -60.28 -37.07 -8.58
C MET A 1 -59.11 -36.23 -8.07
N MET A 2 -57.93 -36.24 -8.72
CA MET A 2 -57.57 -35.34 -9.85
C MET A 2 -57.89 -33.88 -9.47
N ALA A 3 -56.96 -32.93 -9.35
CA ALA A 3 -55.67 -32.77 -10.02
C ALA A 3 -54.73 -31.82 -9.22
N PRO A 4 -53.44 -31.73 -9.63
CA PRO A 4 -52.31 -31.09 -8.94
C PRO A 4 -52.18 -29.62 -9.39
N SER A 5 -51.14 -28.90 -8.94
CA SER A 5 -50.25 -28.07 -9.81
C SER A 5 -49.34 -27.19 -8.97
N CYS A 6 -48.04 -27.48 -9.06
CA CYS A 6 -46.98 -26.49 -8.89
C CYS A 6 -47.27 -25.22 -9.73
N LEU A 7 -46.55 -24.14 -9.38
CA LEU A 7 -46.14 -23.04 -10.28
C LEU A 7 -46.88 -21.69 -10.12
N LEU A 8 -46.39 -20.85 -9.21
CA LEU A 8 -46.24 -19.41 -9.45
C LEU A 8 -45.11 -18.88 -8.52
N LEU A 9 -43.84 -18.96 -8.95
CA LEU A 9 -43.04 -17.82 -9.43
C LEU A 9 -43.04 -16.65 -8.42
N LEU A 10 -42.02 -16.56 -7.55
CA LEU A 10 -40.78 -15.80 -7.80
C LEU A 10 -41.07 -14.33 -8.11
N LEU A 11 -41.05 -13.45 -7.10
CA LEU A 11 -40.84 -11.99 -7.18
C LEU A 11 -40.93 -11.34 -5.78
N CYS A 12 -40.15 -11.80 -4.80
CA CYS A 12 -39.77 -10.90 -3.69
C CYS A 12 -38.37 -10.39 -4.01
N SER A 13 -38.36 -9.28 -4.74
CA SER A 13 -37.18 -8.53 -5.16
C SER A 13 -36.21 -8.30 -4.00
N PRO A 14 -34.94 -8.77 -4.05
CA PRO A 14 -33.90 -8.32 -3.15
C PRO A 14 -33.27 -7.03 -3.69
N PHE A 15 -34.09 -6.11 -4.21
CA PHE A 15 -33.62 -4.89 -4.86
C PHE A 15 -34.34 -3.66 -4.28
N CYS A 16 -34.28 -3.53 -2.96
CA CYS A 16 -34.52 -2.22 -2.33
C CYS A 16 -33.85 -2.10 -0.96
N CYS A 17 -32.58 -2.48 -0.88
CA CYS A 17 -31.71 -1.85 0.10
C CYS A 17 -30.73 -0.97 -0.69
N ALA A 18 -31.26 0.10 -1.30
CA ALA A 18 -30.44 1.25 -1.67
C ALA A 18 -30.02 1.91 -0.34
N GLY A 19 -29.05 1.26 0.31
CA GLY A 19 -28.46 1.73 1.54
C GLY A 19 -27.87 3.11 1.30
N LEU A 20 -28.22 4.02 2.18
CA LEU A 20 -27.74 5.38 2.27
C LEU A 20 -26.24 5.36 2.62
N PHE A 21 -25.39 4.83 1.75
CA PHE A 21 -23.95 4.90 1.92
C PHE A 21 -23.52 6.30 1.54
N GLY A 22 -23.53 7.19 2.53
CA GLY A 22 -22.79 8.45 2.45
C GLY A 22 -21.36 8.19 1.99
N ARG A 23 -20.75 9.18 1.32
CA ARG A 23 -19.37 9.07 0.84
C ARG A 23 -18.48 8.68 2.03
N PRO A 24 -17.80 7.53 2.01
CA PRO A 24 -16.99 7.10 3.14
C PRO A 24 -15.83 8.08 3.34
N HIS A 25 -15.46 8.30 4.59
CA HIS A 25 -14.24 9.03 4.91
C HIS A 25 -13.05 8.09 4.72
N ILE A 26 -12.08 8.51 3.90
CA ILE A 26 -10.85 7.77 3.64
C ILE A 26 -9.74 8.45 4.44
N ILE A 27 -9.13 7.72 5.37
CA ILE A 27 -8.00 8.19 6.18
C ILE A 27 -6.78 7.36 5.78
N PHE A 28 -5.73 8.04 5.29
CA PHE A 28 -4.43 7.43 5.04
C PHE A 28 -3.50 7.72 6.22
N ILE A 29 -3.06 6.67 6.91
CA ILE A 29 -2.06 6.73 7.98
C ILE A 29 -0.78 6.11 7.44
N ILE A 30 0.31 6.87 7.44
CA ILE A 30 1.61 6.45 6.90
C ILE A 30 2.66 6.70 8.00
N ALA A 31 3.42 5.67 8.35
CA ALA A 31 4.59 5.78 9.22
C ALA A 31 5.86 5.85 8.37
N ASP A 32 6.82 6.72 8.74
CA ASP A 32 8.13 6.79 8.10
C ASP A 32 9.07 5.76 8.76
N ASP A 33 9.87 5.07 7.95
CA ASP A 33 10.88 4.08 8.39
C ASP A 33 10.37 2.96 9.33
N LEU A 34 9.08 2.60 9.27
CA LEU A 34 8.53 1.49 10.05
C LEU A 34 8.93 0.14 9.44
N GLY A 35 9.71 -0.64 10.17
CA GLY A 35 10.17 -1.96 9.77
C GLY A 35 9.10 -3.04 9.86
N TRP A 36 9.34 -4.15 9.16
CA TRP A 36 8.40 -5.29 9.12
C TRP A 36 8.09 -5.87 10.51
N ASN A 37 9.11 -5.94 11.37
CA ASN A 37 9.05 -6.56 12.70
C ASN A 37 8.88 -5.54 13.85
N ASP A 38 8.45 -4.31 13.53
CA ASP A 38 8.27 -3.25 14.54
C ASP A 38 6.85 -3.22 15.12
N VAL A 39 5.94 -4.04 14.60
CA VAL A 39 4.53 -4.13 15.02
C VAL A 39 4.22 -5.49 15.64
N SER A 40 3.46 -5.51 16.73
CA SER A 40 3.22 -6.74 17.49
C SER A 40 2.41 -7.77 16.71
N PHE A 41 1.50 -7.37 15.81
CA PHE A 41 0.78 -8.32 14.96
C PHE A 41 1.66 -9.06 13.93
N HIS A 42 2.90 -8.60 13.67
CA HIS A 42 3.90 -9.31 12.86
C HIS A 42 4.91 -10.12 13.69
N GLY A 43 4.72 -10.22 15.02
CA GLY A 43 5.57 -11.01 15.90
C GLY A 43 6.61 -10.22 16.70
N SER A 44 6.46 -8.89 16.80
CA SER A 44 7.29 -8.09 17.70
C SER A 44 6.89 -8.29 19.16
N ASP A 45 7.67 -9.09 19.90
CA ASP A 45 7.43 -9.33 21.34
C ASP A 45 7.84 -8.13 22.23
N GLN A 46 8.69 -7.23 21.71
CA GLN A 46 9.26 -6.13 22.48
C GLN A 46 8.43 -4.83 22.38
N ILE A 47 7.72 -4.62 21.27
CA ILE A 47 7.03 -3.36 20.96
C ILE A 47 5.52 -3.62 20.89
N PRO A 48 4.77 -3.37 21.98
CA PRO A 48 3.33 -3.54 21.95
C PRO A 48 2.65 -2.41 21.17
N THR A 49 1.89 -2.75 20.12
CA THR A 49 1.14 -1.80 19.27
C THR A 49 -0.37 -2.05 19.30
N PRO A 50 -1.04 -1.96 20.47
CA PRO A 50 -2.42 -2.44 20.64
C PRO A 50 -3.46 -1.78 19.72
N ASN A 51 -3.28 -0.49 19.40
CA ASN A 51 -4.19 0.22 18.50
C ASN A 51 -4.01 -0.20 17.03
N ILE A 52 -2.77 -0.49 16.60
CA ILE A 52 -2.48 -0.96 15.24
C ILE A 52 -2.94 -2.41 15.10
N ASP A 53 -2.71 -3.23 16.12
CA ASP A 53 -3.17 -4.61 16.18
C ASP A 53 -4.70 -4.68 16.08
N ALA A 54 -5.41 -3.81 16.80
CA ALA A 54 -6.86 -3.71 16.68
C ALA A 54 -7.31 -3.38 15.25
N LEU A 55 -6.59 -2.52 14.52
CA LEU A 55 -6.89 -2.24 13.11
C LEU A 55 -6.60 -3.47 12.21
N ALA A 56 -5.52 -4.19 12.48
CA ALA A 56 -5.16 -5.40 11.74
C ALA A 56 -6.19 -6.53 11.93
N PHE A 57 -6.62 -6.79 13.17
CA PHE A 57 -7.60 -7.83 13.49
C PHE A 57 -9.03 -7.52 13.01
N ASN A 58 -9.39 -6.24 12.90
CA ASN A 58 -10.70 -5.82 12.37
C ASN A 58 -10.68 -5.54 10.86
N GLY A 59 -9.54 -5.76 10.20
CA GLY A 59 -9.29 -5.36 8.82
C GLY A 59 -8.65 -6.44 7.96
N VAL A 60 -7.91 -6.00 6.96
CA VAL A 60 -7.14 -6.86 6.06
C VAL A 60 -5.67 -6.53 6.18
N VAL A 61 -4.85 -7.54 6.43
CA VAL A 61 -3.39 -7.42 6.50
C VAL A 61 -2.76 -7.77 5.15
N LEU A 62 -1.87 -6.90 4.67
CA LEU A 62 -1.15 -7.10 3.42
C LEU A 62 0.23 -7.70 3.71
N ASN A 63 0.35 -9.03 3.62
CA ASN A 63 1.61 -9.74 3.93
C ASN A 63 2.75 -9.50 2.90
N SER A 64 2.44 -8.86 1.77
CA SER A 64 3.41 -8.62 0.69
C SER A 64 3.22 -7.23 0.09
N HIS A 65 3.34 -6.22 0.96
CA HIS A 65 3.32 -4.81 0.57
C HIS A 65 4.76 -4.31 0.37
N TYR A 66 5.07 -3.82 -0.83
CA TYR A 66 6.41 -3.35 -1.19
C TYR A 66 6.43 -1.84 -1.40
N SER A 67 7.46 -1.18 -0.88
CA SER A 67 7.70 0.27 -1.04
C SER A 67 9.02 0.53 -1.76
N GLN A 68 9.25 1.79 -2.13
CA GLN A 68 10.54 2.22 -2.69
C GLN A 68 11.55 2.43 -1.55
N SER A 69 12.84 2.21 -1.82
CA SER A 69 13.93 2.33 -0.84
C SER A 69 14.24 3.76 -0.38
N THR A 70 13.45 4.75 -0.77
CA THR A 70 13.65 6.15 -0.39
C THR A 70 12.31 6.82 -0.15
N CYS A 71 12.24 7.63 0.90
CA CYS A 71 11.04 8.29 1.37
C CYS A 71 10.39 9.18 0.29
N THR A 72 11.19 9.92 -0.50
CA THR A 72 10.72 10.72 -1.65
C THR A 72 10.07 9.86 -2.73
N ALA A 73 10.77 8.82 -3.19
CA ALA A 73 10.27 7.94 -4.24
C ALA A 73 9.01 7.17 -3.80
N SER A 74 8.98 6.69 -2.54
CA SER A 74 7.84 5.98 -1.97
C SER A 74 6.59 6.87 -1.91
N ARG A 75 6.72 8.08 -1.37
CA ARG A 75 5.61 9.04 -1.27
C ARG A 75 5.16 9.55 -2.65
N ALA A 76 6.08 9.78 -3.57
CA ALA A 76 5.74 10.19 -4.94
C ALA A 76 4.92 9.10 -5.65
N ALA A 77 5.30 7.83 -5.49
CA ALA A 77 4.55 6.71 -6.04
C ALA A 77 3.16 6.58 -5.41
N LEU A 78 3.06 6.73 -4.09
CA LEU A 78 1.78 6.68 -3.36
C LEU A 78 0.80 7.78 -3.82
N MET A 79 1.26 9.02 -3.95
CA MET A 79 0.41 10.18 -4.26
C MET A 79 -0.02 10.22 -5.73
N THR A 80 0.79 9.68 -6.63
CA THR A 80 0.53 9.74 -8.09
C THR A 80 0.02 8.43 -8.68
N GLY A 81 0.17 7.31 -7.97
CA GLY A 81 -0.10 5.98 -8.50
C GLY A 81 0.84 5.57 -9.64
N ARG A 82 2.00 6.22 -9.79
CA ARG A 82 2.96 5.98 -10.87
C ARG A 82 4.29 5.53 -10.30
N TYR A 83 5.01 4.70 -11.05
CA TYR A 83 6.40 4.38 -10.71
C TYR A 83 7.28 5.65 -10.71
N PRO A 84 8.21 5.81 -9.75
CA PRO A 84 9.05 7.01 -9.65
C PRO A 84 9.82 7.36 -10.92
N VAL A 85 10.22 6.35 -11.70
CA VAL A 85 10.89 6.53 -13.00
C VAL A 85 10.08 7.38 -13.99
N HIS A 86 8.75 7.33 -13.92
CA HIS A 86 7.86 8.15 -14.77
C HIS A 86 7.67 9.57 -14.24
N LEU A 87 8.15 9.86 -13.04
CA LEU A 87 8.09 11.18 -12.40
C LEU A 87 9.43 11.94 -12.52
N GLY A 88 10.42 11.35 -13.22
CA GLY A 88 11.79 11.86 -13.25
C GLY A 88 12.57 11.59 -11.95
N GLU A 89 11.95 10.87 -11.01
CA GLU A 89 12.57 10.43 -9.76
C GLU A 89 13.25 9.08 -10.03
N SER A 90 14.51 9.15 -10.50
CA SER A 90 15.39 7.97 -10.46
C SER A 90 15.81 7.71 -9.01
N ASN A 91 16.27 6.49 -8.70
CA ASN A 91 16.81 6.08 -7.39
C ASN A 91 18.09 6.87 -7.05
N ARG A 92 17.96 8.19 -6.91
CA ARG A 92 19.01 9.17 -6.65
C ARG A 92 19.39 9.16 -5.20
N GLY A 93 18.61 8.52 -4.32
CA GLY A 93 18.95 8.35 -2.91
C GLY A 93 20.28 7.60 -2.71
N LEU A 94 20.56 6.57 -3.52
CA LEU A 94 21.80 5.80 -3.39
C LEU A 94 23.03 6.49 -3.99
N VAL A 95 22.85 7.41 -4.95
CA VAL A 95 23.96 8.11 -5.63
C VAL A 95 24.15 9.56 -5.12
N ALA A 96 23.13 10.19 -4.54
CA ALA A 96 23.14 11.62 -4.21
C ALA A 96 23.46 11.94 -2.74
N TRP A 97 23.49 10.95 -1.83
CA TRP A 97 24.02 11.15 -0.48
C TRP A 97 25.56 11.15 -0.52
N GLY A 98 26.13 12.21 -1.11
CA GLY A 98 27.59 12.47 -1.15
C GLY A 98 28.16 12.88 -2.51
N ALA A 99 27.46 12.63 -3.62
CA ALA A 99 27.95 13.05 -4.93
C ALA A 99 27.62 14.52 -5.22
N PRO A 100 28.59 15.31 -5.77
CA PRO A 100 28.31 16.67 -6.20
C PRO A 100 27.18 16.66 -7.24
N SER A 101 26.22 17.57 -7.08
CA SER A 101 24.97 17.70 -7.84
C SER A 101 25.11 17.69 -9.38
N ARG A 102 26.32 17.91 -9.92
CA ARG A 102 26.63 17.79 -11.35
C ARG A 102 26.72 16.35 -11.86
N LEU A 103 27.28 15.42 -11.09
CA LEU A 103 27.42 14.02 -11.53
C LEU A 103 26.07 13.30 -11.58
N ALA A 104 25.13 13.69 -10.73
CA ALA A 104 23.76 13.19 -10.76
C ALA A 104 22.95 13.68 -11.99
N ARG A 105 23.42 14.70 -12.73
CA ARG A 105 22.78 15.20 -13.95
C ARG A 105 23.47 14.76 -15.24
N ASP A 106 24.61 14.08 -15.14
CA ASP A 106 25.35 13.62 -16.30
C ASP A 106 24.72 12.32 -16.86
N PRO A 107 24.17 12.31 -18.08
CA PRO A 107 23.67 11.10 -18.72
C PRO A 107 24.79 10.09 -19.04
N HIS A 108 26.06 10.48 -18.92
CA HIS A 108 27.23 9.63 -19.10
C HIS A 108 27.90 9.24 -17.77
N ALA A 109 27.29 9.55 -16.62
CA ALA A 109 27.82 9.10 -15.33
C ALA A 109 27.93 7.56 -15.33
N PRO A 110 29.06 6.98 -14.89
CA PRO A 110 29.19 5.54 -14.77
C PRO A 110 28.06 5.02 -13.87
N LEU A 111 27.38 3.96 -14.30
CA LEU A 111 26.51 3.19 -13.41
C LEU A 111 27.41 2.60 -12.32
N LEU A 112 27.53 3.31 -11.20
CA LEU A 112 28.08 2.74 -9.98
C LEU A 112 27.21 1.54 -9.62
N ASP A 113 27.87 0.41 -9.35
CA ASP A 113 27.17 -0.81 -8.98
C ASP A 113 26.16 -0.50 -7.88
N PRO A 114 24.93 -1.03 -7.96
CA PRO A 114 23.96 -0.81 -6.92
C PRO A 114 24.56 -1.27 -5.59
N PRO A 115 24.43 -0.49 -4.51
CA PRO A 115 24.87 -0.93 -3.21
C PRO A 115 24.15 -2.26 -2.89
N PRO A 116 24.81 -3.16 -2.13
CA PRO A 116 24.20 -4.42 -1.76
C PRO A 116 22.81 -4.15 -1.18
N VAL A 117 21.83 -4.94 -1.62
CA VAL A 117 20.46 -4.88 -1.12
C VAL A 117 20.53 -5.05 0.39
N GLN A 118 20.38 -3.95 1.12
CA GLN A 118 20.22 -3.99 2.56
C GLN A 118 18.81 -4.52 2.80
N GLN A 119 18.76 -5.83 3.06
CA GLN A 119 17.66 -6.46 3.77
C GLN A 119 17.69 -6.01 5.22
#